data_AF-A0A7H1QDE7-F1
#
_entry.id   AF-A0A7H1QDE7-F1
#
_cell.length_a   1.000
_cell.length_b   1.000
_cell.length_c   1.000
_cell.angle_alpha   90.00
_cell.angle_beta   90.00
_cell.angle_gamma   90.00
#
_symmetry.space_group_name_H-M   'P 1'
#
loop_
_entity.id
_entity.type
_entity.pdbx_description
1 polymer ?
#
loop_
_entity_poly.entity_id
_entity_poly.type
_entity_poly.pdbx_seq_one_letter_code
_entity_poly.pdbx_strand_id
1 'polypeptide(L)'
;MAADDAIALDGFLDEETVPGDLHGSTARFRLTVSPTDERADEMILPCSVADSELAHAVIHDLVPGDKLRVTGYLRLPRTPDEPMWLAVNTLAVLETAPMLSDPATVATAVIERKGPYVCWFDAEDSGEVPVWTEAGVWVGTAGDPSALGELIKAFEQRQAAGGE
;
A
#
# COMPACT_ATOMS: atom_id res chain seq x y z
N MET A 1 28.01 -17.38 8.98
CA MET A 1 27.02 -16.81 9.90
C MET A 1 25.68 -16.97 9.21
N ALA A 2 24.71 -17.62 9.86
CA ALA A 2 23.67 -18.43 9.22
C ALA A 2 22.89 -17.70 8.11
N ALA A 3 22.75 -18.36 6.96
CA ALA A 3 21.86 -17.96 5.87
C ALA A 3 20.37 -18.32 6.15
N ASP A 4 20.09 -18.98 7.28
CA ASP A 4 18.77 -19.51 7.65
C ASP A 4 17.79 -18.48 8.25
N ASP A 5 18.25 -17.27 8.60
CA ASP A 5 17.41 -16.22 9.18
C ASP A 5 16.95 -15.16 8.16
N ALA A 6 17.28 -15.36 6.87
CA ALA A 6 16.87 -14.42 5.84
C ALA A 6 15.39 -14.59 5.52
N ILE A 7 14.61 -13.51 5.71
CA ILE A 7 13.21 -13.44 5.33
C ILE A 7 13.10 -12.89 3.91
N ALA A 8 12.11 -13.39 3.17
CA ALA A 8 11.72 -12.86 1.87
C ALA A 8 10.33 -12.24 1.97
N LEU A 9 10.20 -10.99 1.55
CA LEU A 9 8.93 -10.26 1.55
C LEU A 9 8.67 -9.70 0.16
N ASP A 10 7.41 -9.82 -0.27
CA ASP A 10 6.91 -9.16 -1.47
C ASP A 10 6.09 -7.94 -1.05
N GLY A 11 6.26 -6.84 -1.75
CA GLY A 11 5.51 -5.62 -1.47
C GLY A 11 5.70 -4.57 -2.55
N PHE A 12 5.12 -3.40 -2.33
CA PHE A 12 5.21 -2.26 -3.24
C PHE A 12 6.11 -1.19 -2.67
N LEU A 13 6.95 -0.58 -3.51
CA LEU A 13 7.72 0.60 -3.14
C LEU A 13 6.74 1.75 -2.85
N ASP A 14 6.76 2.26 -1.62
CA ASP A 14 5.79 3.26 -1.13
C ASP A 14 6.07 4.66 -1.72
N GLU A 15 7.31 5.12 -1.60
CA GLU A 15 7.78 6.43 -2.03
C GLU A 15 9.15 6.34 -2.69
N GLU A 16 9.63 7.47 -3.21
CA GLU A 16 10.96 7.55 -3.84
C GLU A 16 12.05 7.14 -2.85
N THR A 17 12.97 6.30 -3.32
CA THR A 17 14.13 5.89 -2.54
C THR A 17 15.00 7.09 -2.22
N VAL A 18 15.48 7.17 -0.97
CA VAL A 18 16.44 8.19 -0.55
C VAL A 18 17.84 7.59 -0.34
N PRO A 19 18.92 8.31 -0.70
CA PRO A 19 20.27 7.96 -0.28
C PRO A 19 20.39 7.91 1.24
N GLY A 20 21.03 6.87 1.77
CA GLY A 20 21.31 6.71 3.21
C GLY A 20 22.54 7.49 3.68
N ASP A 21 23.38 7.95 2.75
CA ASP A 21 24.56 8.77 2.98
C ASP A 21 24.80 9.74 1.81
N LEU A 22 25.76 10.66 1.97
CA LEU A 22 26.08 11.69 0.97
C LEU A 22 26.63 11.14 -0.35
N HIS A 23 27.10 9.89 -0.39
CA HIS A 23 27.71 9.29 -1.56
C HIS A 23 26.76 8.33 -2.30
N GLY A 24 25.57 8.07 -1.75
CA GLY A 24 24.65 7.06 -2.28
C GLY A 24 25.19 5.64 -2.16
N SER A 25 26.15 5.39 -1.27
CA SER A 25 26.68 4.04 -1.04
C SER A 25 25.73 3.16 -0.23
N THR A 26 24.73 3.78 0.39
CA THR A 26 23.61 3.13 1.06
C THR A 26 22.30 3.76 0.60
N ALA A 27 21.21 3.00 0.69
CA ALA A 27 19.87 3.46 0.32
C ALA A 27 18.86 3.14 1.41
N ARG A 28 17.82 3.97 1.52
CA ARG A 28 16.68 3.74 2.42
C ARG A 28 15.40 3.94 1.64
N PHE A 29 14.44 3.04 1.85
CA PHE A 29 13.14 3.10 1.21
C PHE A 29 12.10 2.45 2.11
N ARG A 30 10.82 2.58 1.76
CA ARG A 30 9.70 1.95 2.47
C ARG A 30 9.01 0.97 1.55
N LEU A 31 8.70 -0.21 2.09
CA LEU A 31 7.99 -1.27 1.40
C LEU A 31 6.63 -1.47 2.06
N THR A 32 5.54 -1.32 1.30
CA THR A 32 4.20 -1.69 1.73
C THR A 32 3.98 -3.18 1.46
N VAL A 33 3.88 -3.95 2.53
CA VAL A 33 3.72 -5.41 2.50
C VAL A 33 2.28 -5.73 2.90
N SER A 34 1.54 -6.35 1.98
CA SER A 34 0.17 -6.81 2.20
C SER A 34 0.09 -8.29 1.83
N PRO A 35 0.33 -9.20 2.79
CA PRO A 35 0.35 -10.64 2.53
C PRO A 35 -1.05 -11.21 2.23
N THR A 36 -2.09 -10.50 2.66
CA THR A 36 -3.51 -10.75 2.39
C THR A 36 -4.15 -9.45 1.89
N ASP A 37 -5.40 -9.53 1.42
CA ASP A 37 -6.18 -8.34 1.05
C ASP A 37 -6.80 -7.63 2.29
N GLU A 38 -6.51 -8.11 3.51
CA GLU A 38 -6.99 -7.49 4.74
C GLU A 38 -6.07 -6.36 5.17
N ARG A 39 -6.62 -5.15 5.31
CA ARG A 39 -5.86 -3.96 5.73
C ARG A 39 -5.20 -4.10 7.11
N ALA A 40 -5.72 -5.00 7.95
CA ALA A 40 -5.14 -5.28 9.26
C ALA A 40 -3.77 -5.99 9.17
N ASP A 41 -3.51 -6.69 8.05
CA ASP A 41 -2.26 -7.41 7.79
C ASP A 41 -1.25 -6.56 6.99
N GLU A 42 -1.66 -5.37 6.53
CA GLU A 42 -0.81 -4.43 5.81
C GLU A 42 0.22 -3.79 6.74
N MET A 43 1.47 -3.74 6.29
CA MET A 43 2.58 -3.15 7.03
C MET A 43 3.45 -2.29 6.11
N ILE A 44 3.80 -1.09 6.58
CA ILE A 44 4.84 -0.25 5.97
C ILE A 44 6.17 -0.55 6.67
N LEU A 45 7.10 -1.17 5.96
CA LEU A 45 8.39 -1.61 6.50
C LEU A 45 9.54 -0.74 6.01
N PRO A 46 10.26 -0.04 6.91
CA PRO A 46 11.49 0.64 6.55
C PRO A 46 12.56 -0.36 6.12
N CYS A 47 13.17 -0.12 4.98
CA CYS A 47 14.23 -0.95 4.40
C CYS A 47 15.53 -0.14 4.27
N SER A 48 16.65 -0.84 4.37
CA SER A 48 17.98 -0.28 4.15
C SER A 48 18.86 -1.22 3.34
N VAL A 49 19.66 -0.66 2.44
CA VAL A 49 20.65 -1.37 1.65
C VAL A 49 22.02 -0.80 1.99
N ALA A 50 22.97 -1.67 2.32
CA ALA A 50 24.35 -1.31 2.63
C ALA A 50 25.35 -1.66 1.52
N ASP A 51 24.91 -2.45 0.53
CA ASP A 51 25.71 -2.76 -0.65
C ASP A 51 25.62 -1.60 -1.66
N SER A 52 26.77 -1.10 -2.12
CA SER A 52 26.80 0.13 -2.93
C SER A 52 26.27 -0.06 -4.35
N GLU A 53 26.41 -1.26 -4.94
CA GLU A 53 25.89 -1.55 -6.28
C GLU A 53 24.37 -1.65 -6.23
N LEU A 54 23.86 -2.38 -5.24
CA LEU A 54 22.43 -2.47 -5.00
C LEU A 54 21.84 -1.11 -4.60
N ALA A 55 22.52 -0.33 -3.77
CA ALA A 55 22.06 1.01 -3.39
C ALA A 55 21.89 1.91 -4.61
N HIS A 56 22.85 1.88 -5.54
CA HIS A 56 22.78 2.66 -6.77
C HIS A 56 21.56 2.27 -7.62
N ALA A 57 21.32 0.97 -7.82
CA ALA A 57 20.16 0.49 -8.55
C ALA A 57 18.83 0.89 -7.86
N VAL A 58 18.75 0.74 -6.54
CA VAL A 58 17.53 1.08 -5.77
C VAL A 58 17.22 2.58 -5.79
N ILE A 59 18.24 3.43 -5.85
CA ILE A 59 18.09 4.89 -5.91
C ILE A 59 17.68 5.36 -7.31
N HIS A 60 18.17 4.74 -8.38
CA HIS A 60 18.04 5.29 -9.73
C HIS A 60 17.07 4.53 -10.64
N ASP A 61 16.85 3.24 -10.39
CA ASP A 61 16.10 2.39 -11.32
C ASP A 61 14.68 2.09 -10.83
N LEU A 62 14.42 2.25 -9.53
CA LEU A 62 13.11 1.97 -8.94
C LEU A 62 12.22 3.20 -8.89
N VAL A 63 10.92 2.98 -9.09
CA VAL A 63 9.89 4.01 -9.00
C VAL A 63 8.81 3.62 -7.99
N PRO A 64 8.18 4.59 -7.31
CA PRO A 64 7.05 4.31 -6.43
C PRO A 64 5.97 3.48 -7.15
N GLY A 65 5.46 2.47 -6.46
CA GLY A 65 4.51 1.49 -7.01
C GLY A 65 5.15 0.26 -7.65
N ASP A 66 6.47 0.19 -7.82
CA ASP A 66 7.14 -1.04 -8.26
C ASP A 66 6.88 -2.16 -7.24
N LYS A 67 6.51 -3.35 -7.74
CA LYS A 67 6.39 -4.55 -6.92
C LYS A 67 7.76 -5.19 -6.80
N LEU A 68 8.22 -5.33 -5.57
CA LEU A 68 9.56 -5.81 -5.22
C LEU A 68 9.46 -7.10 -4.41
N ARG A 69 10.39 -8.01 -4.65
CA ARG A 69 10.79 -9.05 -3.69
C ARG A 69 12.09 -8.62 -3.04
N VAL A 70 12.04 -8.39 -1.73
CA VAL A 70 13.23 -8.11 -0.93
C VAL A 70 13.59 -9.34 -0.10
N THR A 71 14.88 -9.60 0.04
CA THR A 71 15.38 -10.65 0.93
C THR A 71 16.49 -10.10 1.79
N GLY A 72 16.41 -10.38 3.08
CA GLY A 72 17.27 -9.76 4.07
C GLY A 72 16.92 -10.22 5.48
N TYR A 73 17.29 -9.45 6.49
CA TYR A 73 17.01 -9.78 7.88
C TYR A 73 16.46 -8.58 8.63
N LEU A 74 15.51 -8.85 9.52
CA LEU A 74 14.89 -7.82 10.34
C LEU A 74 15.85 -7.41 11.46
N ARG A 75 16.11 -6.11 11.56
CA ARG A 75 16.81 -5.53 12.71
C ARG A 75 15.77 -5.03 13.68
N LEU A 76 15.64 -5.75 14.79
CA LEU A 76 14.80 -5.34 15.90
C LEU A 76 15.47 -4.21 16.67
N PRO A 77 14.69 -3.21 17.11
CA PRO A 77 15.21 -2.10 17.89
C PRO A 77 15.69 -2.58 19.26
N ARG A 78 16.84 -2.08 19.70
CA ARG A 78 17.39 -2.40 21.04
C ARG A 78 17.02 -1.36 22.08
N THR A 79 16.67 -0.17 21.62
CA THR A 79 16.20 0.95 22.45
C THR A 79 14.88 1.49 21.88
N PRO A 80 14.05 2.16 22.68
CA PRO A 80 12.77 2.71 22.21
C PRO A 80 12.89 3.73 21.08
N ASP A 81 14.05 4.37 20.94
CA ASP A 81 14.31 5.42 19.94
C ASP A 81 14.87 4.85 18.62
N GLU A 82 15.22 3.57 18.59
CA GLU A 82 15.66 2.90 17.38
C GLU A 82 14.46 2.42 16.58
N PRO A 83 14.39 2.68 15.26
CA PRO A 83 13.37 2.07 14.43
C PRO A 83 13.72 0.62 14.12
N MET A 84 12.68 -0.19 13.94
CA MET A 84 12.82 -1.48 13.26
C MET A 84 13.05 -1.25 11.76
N TRP A 85 13.98 -1.98 11.16
CA TRP A 85 14.16 -1.95 9.70
C TRP A 85 14.57 -3.31 9.14
N LEU A 86 14.25 -3.56 7.89
CA LEU A 86 14.77 -4.68 7.11
C LEU A 86 16.11 -4.28 6.48
N ALA A 87 17.17 -4.99 6.82
CA ALA A 87 18.44 -4.86 6.09
C ALA A 87 18.37 -5.79 4.88
N VAL A 88 18.30 -5.19 3.70
CA VAL A 88 18.10 -5.88 2.43
C VAL A 88 19.44 -6.29 1.85
N ASN A 89 19.56 -7.57 1.53
CA ASN A 89 20.74 -8.17 0.91
C ASN A 89 20.56 -8.35 -0.59
N THR A 90 19.33 -8.68 -1.01
CA THR A 90 18.98 -8.85 -2.41
C THR A 90 17.59 -8.30 -2.68
N LEU A 91 17.37 -7.79 -3.88
CA LEU A 91 16.11 -7.24 -4.34
C LEU A 91 15.87 -7.67 -5.78
N ALA A 92 14.62 -8.00 -6.10
CA ALA A 92 14.17 -8.27 -7.45
C ALA A 92 12.89 -7.47 -7.73
N VAL A 93 12.83 -6.81 -8.89
CA VAL A 93 11.59 -6.22 -9.39
C VAL A 93 10.74 -7.33 -9.98
N LEU A 94 9.56 -7.55 -9.39
CA LEU A 94 8.59 -8.54 -9.85
C LEU A 94 7.66 -7.95 -10.90
N GLU A 95 7.28 -6.69 -10.72
CA GLU A 95 6.40 -5.95 -11.62
C GLU A 95 6.74 -4.46 -11.54
N THR A 96 6.83 -3.79 -12.69
CA THR A 96 7.08 -2.35 -12.74
C THR A 96 5.78 -1.58 -12.55
N ALA A 97 5.85 -0.45 -11.85
CA ALA A 97 4.71 0.45 -11.70
C ALA A 97 4.13 0.80 -13.07
N PRO A 98 2.79 0.78 -13.23
CA PRO A 98 2.18 1.21 -14.47
C PRO A 98 2.55 2.68 -14.73
N MET A 99 3.04 2.96 -15.93
CA MET A 99 3.32 4.33 -16.36
C MET A 99 1.99 5.08 -16.48
N LEU A 100 1.69 5.89 -15.46
CA LEU A 100 0.56 6.80 -15.53
C LEU A 100 0.97 7.98 -16.40
N SER A 101 0.33 8.08 -17.57
CA SER A 101 0.49 9.23 -18.45
C SER A 101 -0.05 10.45 -17.71
N ASP A 102 0.84 11.36 -17.31
CA ASP A 102 0.57 12.64 -16.64
C ASP A 102 0.08 12.53 -15.16
N PRO A 103 0.90 12.96 -14.18
CA PRO A 103 0.53 12.99 -12.76
C PRO A 103 -0.65 13.94 -12.45
N ALA A 104 -1.01 14.86 -13.34
CA ALA A 104 -2.22 15.67 -13.19
C ALA A 104 -3.52 14.85 -13.38
N THR A 105 -3.44 13.71 -14.07
CA THR A 105 -4.57 12.78 -14.29
C THR A 105 -4.71 11.73 -13.18
N VAL A 106 -3.76 11.68 -12.24
CA VAL A 106 -3.71 10.66 -11.21
C VAL A 106 -4.45 11.14 -9.96
N ALA A 107 -5.64 10.58 -9.78
CA ALA A 107 -6.42 10.55 -8.55
C ALA A 107 -7.12 11.85 -8.13
N THR A 108 -8.13 12.25 -8.90
CA THR A 108 -9.30 12.90 -8.26
C THR A 108 -10.21 11.84 -7.66
N ALA A 109 -10.24 10.62 -8.18
CA ALA A 109 -11.11 9.58 -7.67
C ALA A 109 -10.40 8.40 -6.98
N VAL A 110 -10.94 7.97 -5.83
CA VAL A 110 -10.43 6.92 -4.96
C VAL A 110 -11.54 5.89 -4.69
N ILE A 111 -11.19 4.61 -4.78
CA ILE A 111 -12.05 3.52 -4.29
C ILE A 111 -11.62 3.18 -2.86
N GLU A 112 -12.55 3.25 -1.91
CA GLU A 112 -12.35 2.78 -0.53
C GLU A 112 -13.25 1.57 -0.26
N ARG A 113 -12.74 0.60 0.48
CA ARG A 113 -13.54 -0.50 1.03
C ARG A 113 -13.94 -0.21 2.48
N LYS A 114 -15.21 -0.44 2.80
CA LYS A 114 -15.76 -0.39 4.17
C LYS A 114 -16.49 -1.70 4.47
N GLY A 115 -15.76 -2.68 5.00
CA GLY A 115 -16.30 -4.04 5.17
C GLY A 115 -16.71 -4.64 3.81
N PRO A 116 -17.91 -5.23 3.66
CA PRO A 116 -18.37 -5.82 2.40
C PRO A 116 -18.86 -4.78 1.37
N TYR A 117 -18.53 -3.49 1.55
CA TYR A 117 -18.95 -2.38 0.71
C TYR A 117 -17.78 -1.69 0.04
N VAL A 118 -18.00 -1.24 -1.20
CA VAL A 118 -17.05 -0.52 -2.05
C VAL A 118 -17.64 0.87 -2.31
N CYS A 119 -16.90 1.91 -1.93
CA CYS A 119 -17.27 3.31 -2.09
C CYS A 119 -16.35 3.98 -3.10
N TRP A 120 -16.91 4.76 -4.02
CA TRP A 120 -16.14 5.59 -4.95
C TRP A 120 -16.23 7.04 -4.51
N PHE A 121 -15.09 7.67 -4.27
CA PHE A 121 -14.97 9.09 -3.94
C PHE A 121 -14.38 9.79 -5.14
N ASP A 122 -15.03 10.80 -5.68
CA ASP A 122 -14.49 11.63 -6.76
C ASP A 122 -14.29 13.06 -6.25
N ALA A 123 -13.06 13.57 -6.34
CA ALA A 123 -12.70 14.92 -5.93
C ALA A 123 -13.18 15.99 -6.92
N GLU A 124 -13.63 15.60 -8.12
CA GLU A 124 -14.24 16.53 -9.09
C GLU A 124 -15.77 16.53 -9.04
N ASP A 125 -16.40 15.59 -8.32
CA ASP A 125 -17.85 15.53 -8.15
C ASP A 125 -18.32 16.31 -6.90
N SER A 126 -19.63 16.54 -6.84
CA SER A 126 -20.44 17.23 -5.82
C SER A 126 -20.29 16.75 -4.37
N GLY A 127 -19.38 15.82 -4.08
CA GLY A 127 -19.21 15.16 -2.78
C GLY A 127 -20.06 13.91 -2.62
N GLU A 128 -20.87 13.55 -3.62
CA GLU A 128 -21.64 12.33 -3.65
C GLU A 128 -20.75 11.08 -3.69
N VAL A 129 -21.13 10.05 -2.93
CA VAL A 129 -20.36 8.82 -2.79
C VAL A 129 -21.23 7.63 -3.20
N PRO A 130 -21.11 7.14 -4.45
CA PRO A 130 -21.78 5.92 -4.87
C PRO A 130 -21.19 4.67 -4.20
N VAL A 131 -22.06 3.73 -3.80
CA VAL A 131 -21.72 2.55 -2.97
C VAL A 131 -22.27 1.27 -3.58
N TRP A 132 -21.44 0.23 -3.59
CA TRP A 132 -21.78 -1.14 -3.99
C TRP A 132 -21.40 -2.14 -2.90
N THR A 133 -21.95 -3.34 -2.96
CA THR A 133 -21.37 -4.50 -2.26
C THR A 133 -20.17 -5.04 -3.03
N GLU A 134 -19.32 -5.86 -2.39
CA GLU A 134 -18.20 -6.54 -3.07
C GLU A 134 -18.63 -7.43 -4.24
N ALA A 135 -19.87 -7.95 -4.20
CA ALA A 135 -20.45 -8.73 -5.29
C ALA A 135 -20.96 -7.85 -6.46
N GLY A 136 -20.76 -6.53 -6.39
CA GLY A 136 -21.21 -5.56 -7.38
C GLY A 136 -22.68 -5.17 -7.27
N VAL A 137 -23.37 -5.52 -6.17
CA VAL A 137 -24.77 -5.11 -5.97
C VAL A 137 -24.83 -3.65 -5.58
N TRP A 138 -25.63 -2.87 -6.29
CA TRP A 138 -25.81 -1.44 -6.00
C TRP A 138 -26.50 -1.22 -4.65
N VAL A 139 -25.90 -0.41 -3.78
CA VAL A 139 -26.43 -0.02 -2.47
C VAL A 139 -27.14 1.32 -2.55
N GLY A 140 -26.56 2.29 -3.24
CA GLY A 140 -27.08 3.65 -3.43
C GLY A 140 -25.97 4.71 -3.47
N THR A 141 -26.36 5.99 -3.53
CA THR A 141 -25.45 7.13 -3.47
C THR A 141 -25.67 7.89 -2.16
N ALA A 142 -24.61 8.11 -1.39
CA ALA A 142 -24.63 8.99 -0.23
C ALA A 142 -24.36 10.43 -0.68
N GLY A 143 -25.05 11.41 -0.09
CA GLY A 143 -24.87 12.83 -0.45
C GLY A 143 -23.50 13.39 -0.04
N ASP A 144 -22.86 12.78 0.96
CA ASP A 144 -21.51 13.09 1.42
C ASP A 144 -20.94 11.89 2.21
N PRO A 145 -19.62 11.86 2.50
CA PRO A 145 -18.99 10.74 3.21
C PRO A 145 -19.56 10.44 4.60
N SER A 146 -20.15 11.42 5.30
CA SER A 146 -20.74 11.21 6.63
C SER A 146 -22.08 10.48 6.57
N ALA A 147 -22.79 10.56 5.45
CA ALA A 147 -24.08 9.90 5.24
C ALA A 147 -23.97 8.40 4.87
N LEU A 148 -22.75 7.89 4.64
CA LEU A 148 -22.51 6.49 4.24
C LEU A 148 -23.07 5.47 5.23
N GLY A 149 -22.91 5.71 6.54
CA GLY A 149 -23.36 4.78 7.58
C GLY A 149 -24.88 4.56 7.56
N GLU A 150 -25.65 5.64 7.40
CA GLU A 150 -27.11 5.54 7.35
C GLU A 150 -27.59 4.89 6.05
N LEU A 151 -26.93 5.16 4.91
CA LEU A 151 -27.24 4.52 3.64
C LEU A 151 -27.05 3.00 3.71
N ILE A 152 -25.91 2.54 4.23
CA ILE A 152 -25.58 1.12 4.37
C ILE A 152 -26.59 0.43 5.30
N LYS A 153 -26.86 1.04 6.46
CA LYS A 153 -27.83 0.51 7.43
C LYS A 153 -29.22 0.37 6.84
N ALA A 154 -29.67 1.36 6.05
CA ALA A 154 -30.97 1.30 5.38
C ALA A 154 -31.02 0.17 4.33
N PHE A 155 -29.92 -0.08 3.62
CA PHE A 155 -29.84 -1.20 2.68
C PHE A 155 -29.91 -2.56 3.38
N GLU A 156 -29.15 -2.75 4.46
CA GLU A 156 -29.15 -3.99 5.25
C GLU A 156 -30.54 -4.32 5.82
N GLN A 157 -31.25 -3.31 6.32
CA GLN A 157 -32.63 -3.48 6.80
C GLN A 157 -33.58 -3.94 5.70
N ARG A 158 -33.45 -3.42 4.47
CA ARG A 158 -34.25 -3.85 3.33
C ARG A 158 -33.95 -5.29 2.93
N GLN A 159 -32.68 -5.69 2.94
CA GLN A 159 -32.27 -7.07 2.65
C GLN A 159 -32.82 -8.05 3.70
N ALA A 160 -32.76 -7.68 4.98
CA ALA A 160 -33.31 -8.49 6.06
C ALA A 160 -34.84 -8.63 5.98
N ALA A 161 -35.55 -7.59 5.51
CA ALA A 161 -37.00 -7.60 5.38
C ALA A 161 -37.51 -8.29 4.09
N GLY A 162 -36.68 -8.41 3.06
CA GLY A 162 -37.03 -9.04 1.77
C GLY A 162 -36.65 -10.52 1.66
N GLY A 163 -36.09 -11.11 2.71
CA GLY A 163 -35.62 -12.50 2.75
C GLY A 163 -36.65 -13.54 3.22
N GLU A 164 -37.95 -13.27 3.07
CA GLU A 164 -39.04 -14.21 3.38
C GLU A 164 -39.71 -14.77 2.10
#